data_AF-A0A9X9XEB7-F1
#
_entry.id   AF-A0A9X9XEB7-F1
#
_cell.length_a   1.000
_cell.length_b   1.000
_cell.length_c   1.000
_cell.angle_alpha   90.00
_cell.angle_beta   90.00
_cell.angle_gamma   90.00
#
_symmetry.space_group_name_H-M   'P 1'
#
loop_
_entity.id
_entity.type
_entity.pdbx_description
1 polymer ?
#
loop_
_entity_poly.entity_id
_entity_poly.type
_entity_poly.pdbx_seq_one_letter_code
_entity_poly.pdbx_strand_id
1 'polypeptide(L)'
;MAAQILPFPKPASAPSSPIATYLWVGEAHRKLADLHAAGHLPARRLVVEASRLRHQRELIAAVRDAGGEIVLDTEVAELASIGKHAGRARGAPWALPEGAGPLGPDHFRPDASTDVIGQIARLAVSSGVTGVLSPAHHLGDPGFRDWMSVDSDACLALRTALDREGGQAIPIDYPLIVPSAMLNDPSQRGLLVAMLGRLPIDHVWLRVVGLGADAGPLQMSRYLSAVAGLHNLGKPVIADHLGGLPGQAALAFGVVSGIAQGIGERERFDTGDWHKPAKPRTDDAKFGRAARVSIPGLNRTLTRAELDVLASAKNGRRICGCADRACCKHGYDSMVADPRGHAARQFFSSIARLEAVPDLRRETFFLGHDGPMAKADRTAREIKALRPDAAEAARHNVDPEALMKRLADHSRTTEKIRTTLETIHETRGNDVPRARVAALRSGGVPKSATGKP
;
A
#
# COMPACT_ATOMS: atom_id res chain seq x y z
N MET A 1 27.59 47.87 -32.74
CA MET A 1 27.26 47.28 -31.42
C MET A 1 26.91 45.82 -31.64
N ALA A 2 27.70 44.89 -31.10
CA ALA A 2 27.41 43.46 -31.21
C ALA A 2 26.34 43.09 -30.18
N ALA A 3 25.22 42.53 -30.63
CA ALA A 3 24.16 42.09 -29.74
C ALA A 3 24.67 40.93 -28.87
N GLN A 4 24.66 41.14 -27.55
CA GLN A 4 24.98 40.10 -26.57
C GLN A 4 23.81 39.11 -26.53
N ILE A 5 23.94 37.98 -27.22
CA ILE A 5 22.97 36.88 -27.14
C ILE A 5 23.19 36.20 -25.79
N LEU A 6 22.33 36.49 -24.82
CA LEU A 6 22.27 35.74 -23.56
C LEU A 6 21.71 34.35 -23.88
N PRO A 7 22.45 33.26 -23.64
CA PRO A 7 21.91 31.92 -23.81
C PRO A 7 20.75 31.74 -22.83
N PHE A 8 19.59 31.34 -23.34
CA PHE A 8 18.50 30.88 -22.47
C PHE A 8 19.07 29.79 -21.55
N PRO A 9 18.81 29.86 -20.22
CA PRO A 9 19.23 28.79 -19.33
C PRO A 9 18.69 27.48 -19.90
N LYS A 10 19.59 26.49 -20.09
CA LYS A 10 19.18 25.14 -20.46
C LYS A 10 18.01 24.79 -19.54
N PRO A 11 16.85 24.34 -20.06
CA PRO A 11 15.76 23.95 -19.20
C PRO A 11 16.32 22.93 -18.23
N ALA A 12 16.40 23.29 -16.94
CA ALA A 12 16.71 22.33 -15.91
C ALA A 12 15.76 21.16 -16.16
N SER A 13 16.29 19.93 -16.24
CA SER A 13 15.45 18.75 -16.39
C SER A 13 14.33 18.87 -15.36
N ALA A 14 13.07 18.86 -15.82
CA ALA A 14 11.94 19.04 -14.93
C ALA A 14 12.08 18.10 -13.73
N PRO A 15 11.89 18.58 -12.49
CA PRO A 15 12.19 17.80 -11.30
C PRO A 15 11.39 16.50 -11.30
N SER A 16 12.07 15.41 -10.95
CA SER A 16 11.42 14.16 -10.59
C SER A 16 11.60 13.93 -9.10
N SER A 17 10.48 13.84 -8.39
CA SER A 17 10.47 13.58 -6.95
C SER A 17 10.48 12.07 -6.67
N PRO A 18 11.28 11.57 -5.73
CA PRO A 18 11.27 10.15 -5.39
C PRO A 18 9.89 9.70 -4.90
N ILE A 19 9.49 8.46 -5.22
CA ILE A 19 8.22 7.87 -4.76
C ILE A 19 8.49 7.04 -3.52
N ALA A 20 7.77 7.35 -2.43
CA ALA A 20 7.91 6.59 -1.21
C ALA A 20 7.22 5.23 -1.28
N THR A 21 8.01 4.18 -1.55
CA THR A 21 7.52 2.80 -1.70
C THR A 21 7.76 2.01 -0.43
N TYR A 22 6.71 1.72 0.32
CA TYR A 22 6.74 0.89 1.53
C TYR A 22 6.21 -0.51 1.23
N LEU A 23 6.91 -1.52 1.74
CA LEU A 23 6.51 -2.91 1.65
C LEU A 23 6.00 -3.40 3.02
N TRP A 24 4.73 -3.74 3.08
CA TRP A 24 4.19 -4.52 4.20
C TRP A 24 4.74 -5.94 4.16
N VAL A 25 5.46 -6.34 5.21
CA VAL A 25 6.17 -7.63 5.23
C VAL A 25 5.21 -8.81 5.36
N GLY A 26 4.19 -8.71 6.21
CA GLY A 26 3.10 -9.67 6.24
C GLY A 26 3.53 -11.09 6.61
N GLU A 27 2.86 -12.08 6.02
CA GLU A 27 3.14 -13.50 6.29
C GLU A 27 4.28 -14.06 5.47
N ALA A 28 4.53 -13.49 4.30
CA ALA A 28 5.49 -14.00 3.35
C ALA A 28 6.94 -13.63 3.69
N HIS A 29 7.23 -13.17 4.92
CA HIS A 29 8.54 -12.67 5.38
C HIS A 29 9.73 -13.53 4.96
N ARG A 30 9.67 -14.87 5.08
CA ARG A 30 10.76 -15.76 4.62
C ARG A 30 11.02 -15.67 3.12
N LYS A 31 9.95 -15.76 2.31
CA LYS A 31 10.06 -15.63 0.86
C LYS A 31 10.52 -14.24 0.45
N LEU A 32 10.13 -13.19 1.18
CA LEU A 32 10.61 -11.83 0.95
C LEU A 32 12.10 -11.69 1.30
N ALA A 33 12.56 -12.33 2.38
CA ALA A 33 13.99 -12.43 2.71
C ALA A 33 14.78 -13.15 1.61
N ASP A 34 14.28 -14.28 1.10
CA ASP A 34 14.91 -15.00 -0.02
C ASP A 34 15.01 -14.11 -1.28
N LEU A 35 13.94 -13.39 -1.61
CA LEU A 35 13.91 -12.47 -2.75
C LEU A 35 14.87 -11.29 -2.56
N HIS A 36 14.99 -10.77 -1.33
CA HIS A 36 15.94 -9.70 -1.01
C HIS A 36 17.39 -10.19 -1.15
N ALA A 37 17.71 -11.34 -0.55
CA ALA A 37 19.03 -11.96 -0.64
C ALA A 37 19.44 -12.27 -2.09
N ALA A 38 18.49 -12.66 -2.94
CA ALA A 38 18.70 -12.89 -4.37
C ALA A 38 18.78 -11.61 -5.22
N GLY A 39 18.70 -10.41 -4.62
CA GLY A 39 18.68 -9.13 -5.34
C GLY A 39 17.42 -8.92 -6.19
N HIS A 40 16.34 -9.63 -5.89
CA HIS A 40 15.06 -9.60 -6.60
C HIS A 40 13.99 -8.78 -5.89
N LEU A 41 14.30 -8.24 -4.71
CA LEU A 41 13.42 -7.37 -3.95
C LEU A 41 14.15 -6.06 -3.59
N PRO A 42 14.03 -4.99 -4.41
CA PRO A 42 14.69 -3.71 -4.16
C PRO A 42 13.93 -2.86 -3.12
N ALA A 43 13.39 -3.50 -2.08
CA ALA A 43 12.64 -2.82 -1.04
C ALA A 43 13.59 -2.05 -0.11
N ARG A 44 13.39 -0.74 -0.01
CA ARG A 44 14.17 0.14 0.88
C ARG A 44 13.38 0.64 2.09
N ARG A 45 12.08 0.42 2.11
CA ARG A 45 11.20 0.80 3.22
C ARG A 45 10.28 -0.34 3.56
N LEU A 46 10.28 -0.79 4.81
CA LEU A 46 9.44 -1.87 5.30
C LEU A 46 8.43 -1.34 6.31
N VAL A 47 7.26 -1.94 6.30
CA VAL A 47 6.31 -1.86 7.41
C VAL A 47 6.26 -3.21 8.10
N VAL A 48 6.53 -3.19 9.40
CA VAL A 48 6.67 -4.38 10.23
C VAL A 48 5.64 -4.37 11.34
N GLU A 49 4.90 -5.46 11.46
CA GLU A 49 3.85 -5.58 12.45
C GLU A 49 4.42 -5.91 13.83
N ALA A 50 3.96 -5.20 14.86
CA ALA A 50 4.39 -5.43 16.23
C ALA A 50 4.27 -6.89 16.67
N SER A 51 3.19 -7.58 16.30
CA SER A 51 2.96 -8.99 16.61
C SER A 51 3.97 -9.96 15.98
N ARG A 52 4.74 -9.50 14.99
CA ARG A 52 5.59 -10.36 14.15
C ARG A 52 7.02 -9.88 14.02
N LEU A 53 7.36 -8.79 14.69
CA LEU A 53 8.68 -8.19 14.65
C LEU A 53 9.81 -9.21 14.89
N ARG A 54 9.59 -10.16 15.82
CA ARG A 54 10.54 -11.24 16.13
C ARG A 54 10.75 -12.22 14.97
N HIS A 55 9.72 -12.50 14.18
CA HIS A 55 9.78 -13.41 13.04
C HIS A 55 10.41 -12.75 11.80
N GLN A 56 10.39 -11.41 11.74
CA GLN A 56 10.84 -10.63 10.58
C GLN A 56 12.28 -10.11 10.72
N ARG A 57 13.01 -10.50 11.78
CA ARG A 57 14.32 -9.93 12.16
C ARG A 57 15.38 -10.00 11.05
N GLU A 58 15.45 -11.11 10.31
CA GLU A 58 16.44 -11.28 9.23
C GLU A 58 16.24 -10.27 8.10
N LEU A 59 14.99 -10.13 7.62
CA LEU A 59 14.66 -9.15 6.59
C LEU A 59 14.82 -7.71 7.09
N ILE A 60 14.45 -7.44 8.34
CA ILE A 60 14.63 -6.13 8.99
C ILE A 60 16.11 -5.76 9.04
N ALA A 61 16.98 -6.68 9.49
CA ALA A 61 18.41 -6.47 9.55
C ALA A 61 18.99 -6.20 8.15
N ALA A 62 18.65 -7.03 7.16
CA ALA A 62 19.14 -6.86 5.80
C ALA A 62 18.76 -5.51 5.17
N VAL A 63 17.53 -5.04 5.36
CA VAL A 63 17.10 -3.73 4.85
C VAL A 63 17.74 -2.58 5.64
N ARG A 64 17.88 -2.73 6.96
CA ARG A 64 18.54 -1.73 7.80
C ARG A 64 20.01 -1.56 7.43
N ASP A 65 20.73 -2.64 7.22
CA ASP A 65 22.15 -2.62 6.85
C ASP A 65 22.37 -1.97 5.47
N ALA A 66 21.35 -2.04 4.60
CA ALA A 66 21.31 -1.30 3.34
C ALA A 66 20.88 0.18 3.48
N GLY A 67 20.77 0.70 4.71
CA GLY A 67 20.33 2.06 5.02
C GLY A 67 18.84 2.30 4.76
N GLY A 68 18.03 1.25 4.84
CA GLY A 68 16.59 1.30 4.63
C GLY A 68 15.79 1.78 5.84
N GLU A 69 14.53 2.12 5.57
CA GLU A 69 13.54 2.60 6.53
C GLU A 69 12.71 1.43 7.07
N ILE A 70 12.52 1.37 8.39
CA ILE A 70 11.68 0.39 9.07
C ILE A 70 10.61 1.15 9.86
N VAL A 71 9.35 1.02 9.45
CA VAL A 71 8.20 1.61 10.14
C VAL A 71 7.47 0.54 10.95
N LEU A 72 7.32 0.76 12.25
CA LEU A 72 6.55 -0.12 13.12
C LEU A 72 5.04 0.15 12.97
N ASP A 73 4.28 -0.86 12.60
CA ASP A 73 2.82 -0.85 12.73
C ASP A 73 2.44 -1.34 14.14
N THR A 74 1.58 -0.57 14.80
CA THR A 74 1.11 -0.86 16.16
C THR A 74 -0.05 -1.86 16.18
N GLU A 75 -0.69 -2.13 15.05
CA GLU A 75 -1.86 -3.03 14.95
C GLU A 75 -3.00 -2.69 15.94
N VAL A 76 -3.03 -1.44 16.43
CA VAL A 76 -4.01 -0.98 17.42
C VAL A 76 -5.43 -1.06 16.85
N ALA A 77 -5.61 -0.68 15.58
CA ALA A 77 -6.90 -0.75 14.90
C ALA A 77 -7.45 -2.19 14.88
N GLU A 78 -6.60 -3.17 14.64
CA GLU A 78 -6.94 -4.59 14.66
C GLU A 78 -7.22 -5.10 16.09
N LEU A 79 -6.43 -4.66 17.08
CA LEU A 79 -6.60 -5.05 18.49
C LEU A 79 -7.84 -4.44 19.15
N ALA A 80 -8.32 -3.31 18.65
CA ALA A 80 -9.57 -2.69 19.08
C ALA A 80 -10.82 -3.28 18.39
N SER A 81 -10.63 -4.13 17.37
CA SER A 81 -11.73 -4.72 16.61
C SER A 81 -12.15 -6.07 17.17
N ILE A 82 -13.46 -6.25 17.40
CA ILE A 82 -14.07 -7.53 17.84
C ILE A 82 -13.66 -8.68 16.91
N GLY A 83 -13.69 -8.48 15.60
CA GLY A 83 -13.39 -9.52 14.61
C GLY A 83 -11.89 -9.79 14.39
N LYS A 84 -10.99 -8.93 14.89
CA LYS A 84 -9.54 -9.03 14.61
C LYS A 84 -8.66 -9.20 15.85
N HIS A 85 -9.08 -8.74 17.03
CA HIS A 85 -8.24 -8.72 18.24
C HIS A 85 -7.70 -10.10 18.65
N ALA A 86 -8.52 -11.15 18.56
CA ALA A 86 -8.12 -12.53 18.85
C ALA A 86 -7.34 -13.21 17.72
N GLY A 87 -7.10 -12.48 16.61
CA GLY A 87 -6.39 -12.96 15.44
C GLY A 87 -4.88 -12.80 15.54
N ARG A 88 -4.26 -12.42 14.41
CA ARG A 88 -2.80 -12.30 14.29
C ARG A 88 -2.21 -11.21 15.17
N ALA A 89 -2.93 -10.10 15.32
CA ALA A 89 -2.49 -8.95 16.09
C ALA A 89 -2.31 -9.25 17.59
N ARG A 90 -2.91 -10.34 18.11
CA ARG A 90 -2.77 -10.82 19.49
C ARG A 90 -1.31 -11.07 19.91
N GLY A 91 -0.40 -11.26 18.95
CA GLY A 91 1.03 -11.39 19.25
C GLY A 91 1.72 -10.07 19.66
N ALA A 92 1.05 -8.92 19.54
CA ALA A 92 1.61 -7.63 19.90
C ALA A 92 1.76 -7.51 21.43
N PRO A 93 2.79 -6.81 21.94
CA PRO A 93 3.04 -6.74 23.39
C PRO A 93 1.91 -6.16 24.23
N TRP A 94 1.12 -5.24 23.66
CA TRP A 94 0.01 -4.56 24.31
C TRP A 94 -1.35 -5.22 24.07
N ALA A 95 -1.38 -6.42 23.47
CA ALA A 95 -2.63 -7.18 23.37
C ALA A 95 -3.14 -7.57 24.77
N LEU A 96 -4.45 -7.47 24.98
CA LEU A 96 -5.06 -7.91 26.23
C LEU A 96 -4.98 -9.44 26.38
N PRO A 97 -5.02 -9.96 27.63
CA PRO A 97 -5.11 -11.39 27.88
C PRO A 97 -6.31 -12.05 27.20
N GLU A 98 -6.24 -13.37 27.04
CA GLU A 98 -7.36 -14.14 26.49
C GLU A 98 -8.66 -13.89 27.24
N GLY A 99 -9.75 -13.66 26.52
CA GLY A 99 -11.07 -13.43 27.11
C GLY A 99 -11.32 -12.00 27.60
N ALA A 100 -10.32 -11.13 27.66
CA ALA A 100 -10.49 -9.72 28.06
C ALA A 100 -11.15 -8.84 26.98
N GLY A 101 -11.27 -9.34 25.76
CA GLY A 101 -11.88 -8.63 24.64
C GLY A 101 -10.91 -7.68 23.91
N PRO A 102 -11.44 -6.79 23.05
CA PRO A 102 -10.62 -5.83 22.30
C PRO A 102 -10.14 -4.65 23.16
N LEU A 103 -9.12 -3.95 22.68
CA LEU A 103 -8.69 -2.67 23.25
C LEU A 103 -9.80 -1.61 23.09
N GLY A 104 -10.41 -1.20 24.19
CA GLY A 104 -11.29 -0.02 24.28
C GLY A 104 -10.55 1.30 24.55
N PRO A 105 -11.25 2.44 24.51
CA PRO A 105 -10.68 3.78 24.64
C PRO A 105 -9.94 4.01 25.96
N ASP A 106 -10.40 3.43 27.06
CA ASP A 106 -9.76 3.60 28.38
C ASP A 106 -8.32 3.07 28.44
N HIS A 107 -7.93 2.14 27.56
CA HIS A 107 -6.57 1.61 27.52
C HIS A 107 -5.53 2.58 26.95
N PHE A 108 -5.98 3.66 26.30
CA PHE A 108 -5.13 4.68 25.69
C PHE A 108 -4.99 5.94 26.54
N ARG A 109 -5.63 5.97 27.71
CA ARG A 109 -5.50 7.10 28.65
C ARG A 109 -4.09 7.14 29.25
N PRO A 110 -3.55 8.31 29.59
CA PRO A 110 -2.23 8.43 30.20
C PRO A 110 -2.05 7.65 31.51
N ASP A 111 -3.15 7.45 32.26
CA ASP A 111 -3.21 6.75 33.54
C ASP A 111 -3.67 5.28 33.43
N ALA A 112 -3.81 4.76 32.21
CA ALA A 112 -4.24 3.39 31.98
C ALA A 112 -3.22 2.38 32.53
N SER A 113 -3.69 1.41 33.32
CA SER A 113 -2.84 0.36 33.91
C SER A 113 -2.18 -0.54 32.86
N THR A 114 -2.73 -0.58 31.64
CA THR A 114 -2.19 -1.34 30.51
C THR A 114 -0.94 -0.69 29.90
N ASP A 115 -0.71 0.63 30.09
CA ASP A 115 0.42 1.37 29.51
C ASP A 115 0.67 1.06 28.02
N VAL A 116 -0.40 1.01 27.20
CA VAL A 116 -0.29 0.66 25.77
C VAL A 116 0.72 1.59 25.07
N ILE A 117 0.63 2.89 25.35
CA ILE A 117 1.47 3.92 24.74
C ILE A 117 2.94 3.77 25.14
N GLY A 118 3.25 3.57 26.42
CA GLY A 118 4.61 3.36 26.88
C GLY A 118 5.23 2.07 26.35
N GLN A 119 4.42 0.99 26.23
CA GLN A 119 4.87 -0.26 25.61
C GLN A 119 5.24 -0.08 24.13
N ILE A 120 4.46 0.69 23.37
CA ILE A 120 4.77 1.03 21.97
C ILE A 120 6.09 1.79 21.88
N ALA A 121 6.27 2.84 22.71
CA ALA A 121 7.48 3.64 22.71
C ALA A 121 8.74 2.79 23.04
N ARG A 122 8.67 1.96 24.08
CA ARG A 122 9.76 1.05 24.46
C ARG A 122 10.09 0.05 23.36
N LEU A 123 9.08 -0.52 22.69
CA LEU A 123 9.29 -1.45 21.58
C LEU A 123 9.95 -0.74 20.39
N ALA A 124 9.48 0.46 20.03
CA ALA A 124 10.03 1.24 18.93
C ALA A 124 11.52 1.55 19.15
N VAL A 125 11.88 2.06 20.33
CA VAL A 125 13.27 2.37 20.69
C VAL A 125 14.13 1.10 20.72
N SER A 126 13.72 0.08 21.47
CA SER A 126 14.52 -1.16 21.62
C SER A 126 14.71 -1.92 20.31
N SER A 127 13.78 -1.76 19.37
CA SER A 127 13.85 -2.41 18.06
C SER A 127 14.63 -1.61 17.02
N GLY A 128 14.99 -0.35 17.31
CA GLY A 128 15.71 0.53 16.39
C GLY A 128 14.94 0.77 15.08
N VAL A 129 13.64 1.03 15.18
CA VAL A 129 12.81 1.41 14.01
C VAL A 129 13.06 2.87 13.65
N THR A 130 12.87 3.23 12.38
CA THR A 130 13.08 4.59 11.87
C THR A 130 11.80 5.42 11.83
N GLY A 131 10.68 4.83 12.25
CA GLY A 131 9.38 5.48 12.36
C GLY A 131 8.37 4.55 13.01
N VAL A 132 7.28 5.11 13.53
CA VAL A 132 6.19 4.35 14.14
C VAL A 132 4.85 4.89 13.67
N LEU A 133 3.92 4.01 13.32
CA LEU A 133 2.54 4.39 13.09
C LEU A 133 1.87 4.70 14.44
N SER A 134 1.28 5.89 14.57
CA SER A 134 0.49 6.25 15.74
C SER A 134 -0.60 5.20 16.00
N PRO A 135 -0.93 4.90 17.26
CA PRO A 135 -2.20 4.29 17.61
C PRO A 135 -3.32 5.06 16.92
N ALA A 136 -4.08 4.39 16.07
CA ALA A 136 -5.28 4.96 15.46
C ALA A 136 -6.29 3.86 15.15
N HIS A 137 -7.54 4.27 14.96
CA HIS A 137 -8.67 3.37 14.81
C HIS A 137 -9.45 3.66 13.52
N HIS A 138 -10.30 2.72 13.14
CA HIS A 138 -11.23 2.93 12.04
C HIS A 138 -12.33 3.91 12.46
N LEU A 139 -12.31 5.12 11.89
CA LEU A 139 -13.27 6.19 12.25
C LEU A 139 -14.72 5.93 11.82
N GLY A 140 -14.96 4.87 11.03
CA GLY A 140 -16.29 4.38 10.70
C GLY A 140 -16.76 3.22 11.59
N ASP A 141 -16.10 2.97 12.72
CA ASP A 141 -16.48 1.91 13.65
C ASP A 141 -17.88 2.18 14.25
N PRO A 142 -18.86 1.27 14.05
CA PRO A 142 -20.18 1.43 14.66
C PRO A 142 -20.15 1.26 16.19
N GLY A 143 -19.13 0.62 16.76
CA GLY A 143 -19.02 0.32 18.18
C GLY A 143 -18.61 1.52 19.04
N PHE A 144 -17.86 2.48 18.48
CA PHE A 144 -17.43 3.68 19.18
C PHE A 144 -17.15 4.83 18.18
N ARG A 145 -17.75 6.00 18.42
CA ARG A 145 -17.73 7.11 17.45
C ARG A 145 -16.65 8.16 17.71
N ASP A 146 -16.11 8.22 18.92
CA ASP A 146 -15.17 9.28 19.33
C ASP A 146 -13.69 8.87 19.19
N TRP A 147 -13.41 7.90 18.31
CA TRP A 147 -12.04 7.44 18.05
C TRP A 147 -11.12 8.58 17.62
N MET A 148 -11.62 9.59 16.91
CA MET A 148 -10.81 10.73 16.47
C MET A 148 -10.17 11.49 17.64
N SER A 149 -10.89 11.66 18.74
CA SER A 149 -10.40 12.33 19.95
C SER A 149 -9.34 11.45 20.65
N VAL A 150 -9.68 10.18 20.86
CA VAL A 150 -8.80 9.18 21.49
C VAL A 150 -7.48 9.03 20.72
N ASP A 151 -7.53 8.96 19.40
CA ASP A 151 -6.36 8.81 18.53
C ASP A 151 -5.45 10.04 18.59
N SER A 152 -6.05 11.23 18.68
CA SER A 152 -5.31 12.51 18.79
C SER A 152 -4.53 12.56 20.10
N ASP A 153 -5.19 12.23 21.21
CA ASP A 153 -4.57 12.19 22.54
C ASP A 153 -3.52 11.09 22.62
N ALA A 154 -3.79 9.91 22.07
CA ALA A 154 -2.84 8.81 21.99
C ALA A 154 -1.58 9.17 21.17
N CYS A 155 -1.73 9.92 20.07
CA CYS A 155 -0.60 10.39 19.27
C CYS A 155 0.29 11.37 20.05
N LEU A 156 -0.31 12.31 20.79
CA LEU A 156 0.42 13.26 21.64
C LEU A 156 1.12 12.57 22.81
N ALA A 157 0.44 11.62 23.44
CA ALA A 157 1.01 10.77 24.48
C ALA A 157 2.16 9.92 23.95
N LEU A 158 2.06 9.38 22.73
CA LEU A 158 3.12 8.60 22.10
C LEU A 158 4.37 9.44 21.87
N ARG A 159 4.23 10.68 21.40
CA ARG A 159 5.39 11.59 21.26
C ARG A 159 6.11 11.78 22.59
N THR A 160 5.35 12.07 23.65
CA THR A 160 5.88 12.26 25.01
C THR A 160 6.55 10.99 25.53
N ALA A 161 5.94 9.83 25.30
CA ALA A 161 6.51 8.54 25.69
C ALA A 161 7.80 8.22 24.93
N LEU A 162 7.84 8.41 23.61
CA LEU A 162 9.05 8.23 22.82
C LEU A 162 10.17 9.15 23.33
N ASP A 163 9.88 10.41 23.63
CA ASP A 163 10.88 11.34 24.13
C ASP A 163 11.44 10.90 25.49
N ARG A 164 10.59 10.37 26.38
CA ARG A 164 11.00 9.80 27.67
C ARG A 164 11.88 8.56 27.50
N GLU A 165 11.58 7.70 26.53
CA GLU A 165 12.35 6.47 26.26
C GLU A 165 13.61 6.72 25.39
N GLY A 166 13.94 7.98 25.06
CA GLY A 166 15.12 8.34 24.25
C GLY A 166 14.93 8.20 22.73
N GLY A 167 13.68 8.10 22.26
CA GLY A 167 13.27 8.00 20.86
C GLY A 167 12.90 9.34 20.21
N GLN A 168 13.50 10.47 20.62
CA GLN A 168 13.17 11.80 20.08
C GLN A 168 13.32 11.87 18.55
N ALA A 169 14.27 11.11 18.01
CA ALA A 169 14.55 11.03 16.58
C ALA A 169 13.62 10.08 15.81
N ILE A 170 12.76 9.31 16.48
CA ILE A 170 11.80 8.40 15.83
C ILE A 170 10.55 9.21 15.49
N PRO A 171 10.28 9.50 14.20
CA PRO A 171 9.10 10.23 13.79
C PRO A 171 7.83 9.38 13.93
N ILE A 172 6.71 10.07 14.10
CA ILE A 172 5.38 9.47 14.14
C ILE A 172 4.70 9.68 12.79
N ASP A 173 4.20 8.61 12.23
CA ASP A 173 3.35 8.62 11.04
C ASP A 173 1.91 8.31 11.47
N TYR A 174 0.92 9.02 10.91
CA TYR A 174 -0.46 8.86 11.34
C TYR A 174 -1.26 8.00 10.37
N PRO A 175 -1.70 6.78 10.76
CA PRO A 175 -2.64 6.00 9.97
C PRO A 175 -4.06 6.59 10.05
N LEU A 176 -4.48 7.25 8.98
CA LEU A 176 -5.85 7.74 8.82
C LEU A 176 -6.73 6.64 8.21
N ILE A 177 -7.47 5.94 9.06
CA ILE A 177 -8.32 4.80 8.67
C ILE A 177 -9.79 5.24 8.57
N VAL A 178 -10.28 5.48 7.35
CA VAL A 178 -11.57 6.14 7.13
C VAL A 178 -12.46 5.44 6.09
N PRO A 179 -13.79 5.49 6.24
CA PRO A 179 -14.71 5.19 5.14
C PRO A 179 -14.50 6.15 3.96
N SER A 180 -14.62 5.64 2.74
CA SER A 180 -14.58 6.48 1.53
C SER A 180 -15.60 7.62 1.59
N ALA A 181 -16.80 7.40 2.15
CA ALA A 181 -17.82 8.43 2.29
C ALA A 181 -17.36 9.61 3.17
N MET A 182 -16.71 9.33 4.30
CA MET A 182 -16.20 10.35 5.22
C MET A 182 -15.10 11.19 4.55
N LEU A 183 -14.17 10.55 3.84
CA LEU A 183 -13.11 11.26 3.13
C LEU A 183 -13.67 12.18 2.03
N ASN A 184 -14.74 11.76 1.35
CA ASN A 184 -15.37 12.52 0.26
C ASN A 184 -16.22 13.69 0.76
N ASP A 185 -16.75 13.61 1.98
CA ASP A 185 -17.51 14.70 2.59
C ASP A 185 -16.59 15.89 2.94
N PRO A 186 -16.80 17.10 2.38
CA PRO A 186 -15.93 18.25 2.65
C PRO A 186 -15.90 18.70 4.11
N SER A 187 -17.01 18.57 4.84
CA SER A 187 -17.10 18.98 6.25
C SER A 187 -16.30 18.02 7.14
N GLN A 188 -16.47 16.72 6.93
CA GLN A 188 -15.72 15.69 7.66
C GLN A 188 -14.24 15.75 7.31
N ARG A 189 -13.90 15.92 6.04
CA ARG A 189 -12.50 16.13 5.62
C ARG A 189 -11.88 17.38 6.24
N GLY A 190 -12.64 18.46 6.40
CA GLY A 190 -12.19 19.66 7.13
C GLY A 190 -11.84 19.36 8.59
N LEU A 191 -12.66 18.56 9.28
CA LEU A 191 -12.37 18.11 10.66
C LEU A 191 -11.09 17.26 10.72
N LEU A 192 -10.91 16.33 9.78
CA LEU A 192 -9.69 15.51 9.69
C LEU A 192 -8.45 16.37 9.49
N VAL A 193 -8.47 17.34 8.58
CA VAL A 193 -7.34 18.25 8.34
C VAL A 193 -7.05 19.10 9.59
N ALA A 194 -8.08 19.62 10.26
CA ALA A 194 -7.92 20.41 11.47
C ALA A 194 -7.31 19.62 12.63
N MET A 195 -7.70 18.35 12.78
CA MET A 195 -7.13 17.43 13.77
C MET A 195 -5.67 17.11 13.44
N LEU A 196 -5.39 16.63 12.22
CA LEU A 196 -4.05 16.22 11.80
C LEU A 196 -3.04 17.37 11.86
N GLY A 197 -3.48 18.60 11.58
CA GLY A 197 -2.63 19.79 11.62
C GLY A 197 -2.07 20.14 13.01
N ARG A 198 -2.64 19.56 14.08
CA ARG A 198 -2.20 19.77 15.47
C ARG A 198 -1.30 18.66 15.99
N LEU A 199 -1.19 17.54 15.27
CA LEU A 199 -0.47 16.36 15.74
C LEU A 199 1.02 16.44 15.40
N PRO A 200 1.90 15.84 16.25
CA PRO A 200 3.34 15.78 16.03
C PRO A 200 3.71 14.68 15.02
N ILE A 201 3.18 14.79 13.79
CA ILE A 201 3.27 13.75 12.76
C ILE A 201 4.07 14.22 11.55
N ASP A 202 4.74 13.27 10.89
CA ASP A 202 5.54 13.52 9.69
C ASP A 202 4.76 13.19 8.42
N HIS A 203 4.16 12.00 8.35
CA HIS A 203 3.35 11.56 7.22
C HIS A 203 1.92 11.20 7.62
N VAL A 204 0.98 11.35 6.68
CA VAL A 204 -0.37 10.78 6.78
C VAL A 204 -0.45 9.53 5.92
N TRP A 205 -0.79 8.41 6.54
CA TRP A 205 -0.98 7.11 5.89
C TRP A 205 -2.47 6.88 5.69
N LEU A 206 -2.93 7.07 4.45
CA LEU A 206 -4.34 7.06 4.14
C LEU A 206 -4.80 5.64 3.80
N ARG A 207 -5.60 5.06 4.69
CA ARG A 207 -6.17 3.73 4.54
C ARG A 207 -7.69 3.84 4.37
N VAL A 208 -8.16 3.81 3.12
CA VAL A 208 -9.57 4.05 2.78
C VAL A 208 -10.35 2.73 2.65
N VAL A 209 -11.38 2.57 3.48
CA VAL A 209 -12.26 1.39 3.43
C VAL A 209 -13.08 1.39 2.15
N GLY A 210 -13.12 0.22 1.49
CA GLY A 210 -13.88 0.01 0.26
C GLY A 210 -13.19 0.54 -0.99
N LEU A 211 -11.94 0.97 -0.88
CA LEU A 211 -11.05 1.28 -1.99
C LEU A 211 -9.91 0.25 -2.03
N GLY A 212 -9.54 -0.20 -3.23
CA GLY A 212 -8.48 -1.17 -3.43
C GLY A 212 -8.12 -1.30 -4.91
N ALA A 213 -7.33 -2.31 -5.25
CA ALA A 213 -6.88 -2.56 -6.63
C ALA A 213 -8.01 -2.75 -7.67
N ASP A 214 -9.24 -3.01 -7.21
CA ASP A 214 -10.47 -3.20 -8.00
C ASP A 214 -11.39 -1.95 -8.04
N ALA A 215 -10.90 -0.78 -7.60
CA ALA A 215 -11.67 0.45 -7.56
C ALA A 215 -12.30 0.81 -8.92
N GLY A 216 -13.60 1.14 -8.91
CA GLY A 216 -14.33 1.58 -10.10
C GLY A 216 -14.08 3.05 -10.47
N PRO A 217 -14.59 3.52 -11.62
CA PRO A 217 -14.30 4.86 -12.15
C PRO A 217 -14.72 5.98 -11.19
N LEU A 218 -15.95 5.92 -10.66
CA LEU A 218 -16.47 6.93 -9.74
C LEU A 218 -15.70 6.95 -8.41
N GLN A 219 -15.31 5.78 -7.89
CA GLN A 219 -14.51 5.67 -6.66
C GLN A 219 -13.13 6.30 -6.88
N MET A 220 -12.50 6.05 -8.03
CA MET A 220 -11.19 6.60 -8.37
C MET A 220 -11.25 8.13 -8.48
N SER A 221 -12.22 8.68 -9.22
CA SER A 221 -12.41 10.12 -9.36
C SER A 221 -12.60 10.81 -8.00
N ARG A 222 -13.51 10.29 -7.19
CA ARG A 222 -13.79 10.79 -5.84
C ARG A 222 -12.55 10.74 -4.95
N TYR A 223 -11.84 9.63 -4.94
CA TYR A 223 -10.61 9.47 -4.17
C TYR A 223 -9.54 10.50 -4.58
N LEU A 224 -9.24 10.64 -5.88
CA LEU A 224 -8.23 11.61 -6.35
C LEU A 224 -8.57 13.04 -5.90
N SER A 225 -9.83 13.45 -6.07
CA SER A 225 -10.26 14.79 -5.66
C SER A 225 -10.23 14.98 -4.14
N ALA A 226 -10.66 13.98 -3.36
CA ALA A 226 -10.71 14.09 -1.91
C ALA A 226 -9.30 14.11 -1.29
N VAL A 227 -8.38 13.30 -1.79
CA VAL A 227 -6.99 13.26 -1.29
C VAL A 227 -6.24 14.55 -1.61
N ALA A 228 -6.49 15.19 -2.76
CA ALA A 228 -5.94 16.51 -3.06
C ALA A 228 -6.33 17.55 -1.99
N GLY A 229 -7.52 17.41 -1.39
CA GLY A 229 -7.96 18.26 -0.27
C GLY A 229 -7.11 18.14 1.01
N LEU A 230 -6.28 17.10 1.14
CA LEU A 230 -5.35 16.92 2.26
C LEU A 230 -4.03 17.68 2.06
N HIS A 231 -3.73 18.19 0.85
CA HIS A 231 -2.43 18.83 0.56
C HIS A 231 -2.19 20.10 1.37
N ASN A 232 -3.26 20.78 1.79
CA ASN A 232 -3.18 21.96 2.66
C ASN A 232 -2.55 21.66 4.03
N LEU A 233 -2.50 20.39 4.45
CA LEU A 233 -1.79 19.97 5.65
C LEU A 233 -0.27 20.21 5.54
N GLY A 234 0.27 20.31 4.33
CA GLY A 234 1.71 20.50 4.09
C GLY A 234 2.56 19.28 4.45
N LYS A 235 1.93 18.12 4.67
CA LYS A 235 2.57 16.84 5.02
C LYS A 235 2.48 15.87 3.83
N PRO A 236 3.47 14.98 3.66
CA PRO A 236 3.35 13.87 2.71
C PRO A 236 2.16 12.97 3.02
N VAL A 237 1.54 12.45 1.95
CA VAL A 237 0.43 11.50 2.01
C VAL A 237 0.86 10.19 1.36
N ILE A 238 0.75 9.10 2.11
CA ILE A 238 1.06 7.73 1.67
C ILE A 238 -0.26 7.01 1.44
N ALA A 239 -0.48 6.47 0.25
CA ALA A 239 -1.62 5.59 0.01
C ALA A 239 -1.35 4.22 0.65
N ASP A 240 -2.06 3.91 1.72
CA ASP A 240 -1.89 2.65 2.44
C ASP A 240 -2.95 1.61 2.03
N HIS A 241 -2.50 0.38 1.82
CA HIS A 241 -3.29 -0.74 1.32
C HIS A 241 -4.01 -0.44 -0.01
N LEU A 242 -3.39 0.34 -0.89
CA LEU A 242 -3.92 0.68 -2.21
C LEU A 242 -2.95 0.23 -3.30
N GLY A 243 -3.20 -0.95 -3.86
CA GLY A 243 -2.34 -1.53 -4.89
C GLY A 243 -2.81 -1.31 -6.33
N GLY A 244 -2.06 -1.93 -7.26
CA GLY A 244 -2.43 -1.99 -8.66
C GLY A 244 -2.51 -0.64 -9.38
N LEU A 245 -3.35 -0.57 -10.42
CA LEU A 245 -3.60 0.65 -11.18
C LEU A 245 -4.17 1.80 -10.34
N PRO A 246 -5.08 1.58 -9.38
CA PRO A 246 -5.55 2.68 -8.51
C PRO A 246 -4.42 3.36 -7.73
N GLY A 247 -3.49 2.58 -7.15
CA GLY A 247 -2.32 3.12 -6.48
C GLY A 247 -1.37 3.85 -7.43
N GLN A 248 -1.11 3.28 -8.61
CA GLN A 248 -0.30 3.94 -9.65
C GLN A 248 -0.95 5.23 -10.18
N ALA A 249 -2.27 5.28 -10.32
CA ALA A 249 -3.00 6.48 -10.70
C ALA A 249 -2.86 7.55 -9.61
N ALA A 250 -3.02 7.20 -8.33
CA ALA A 250 -2.83 8.15 -7.23
C ALA A 250 -1.44 8.80 -7.23
N LEU A 251 -0.40 8.00 -7.50
CA LEU A 251 0.98 8.47 -7.66
C LEU A 251 1.17 9.35 -8.91
N ALA A 252 0.63 8.91 -10.05
CA ALA A 252 0.78 9.62 -11.31
C ALA A 252 0.12 11.02 -11.27
N PHE A 253 -1.10 11.09 -10.73
CA PHE A 253 -1.83 12.33 -10.48
C PHE A 253 -1.28 13.16 -9.32
N GLY A 254 -0.21 12.68 -8.66
CA GLY A 254 0.48 13.40 -7.60
C GLY A 254 -0.39 13.70 -6.38
N VAL A 255 -1.50 12.99 -6.18
CA VAL A 255 -2.35 13.18 -5.00
C VAL A 255 -1.73 12.53 -3.76
N VAL A 256 -0.86 11.55 -3.95
CA VAL A 256 -0.01 10.94 -2.92
C VAL A 256 1.45 10.97 -3.36
N SER A 257 2.36 10.96 -2.41
CA SER A 257 3.82 10.91 -2.67
C SER A 257 4.43 9.55 -2.35
N GLY A 258 3.62 8.63 -1.84
CA GLY A 258 4.03 7.26 -1.57
C GLY A 258 2.88 6.26 -1.59
N ILE A 259 3.24 4.99 -1.54
CA ILE A 259 2.37 3.84 -1.55
C ILE A 259 2.90 2.80 -0.55
N ALA A 260 1.99 2.15 0.16
CA ALA A 260 2.27 1.04 1.05
C ALA A 260 1.36 -0.14 0.75
N GLN A 261 1.94 -1.29 0.41
CA GLN A 261 1.20 -2.54 0.17
C GLN A 261 2.08 -3.77 0.41
N GLY A 262 1.49 -4.96 0.47
CA GLY A 262 2.22 -6.24 0.45
C GLY A 262 2.41 -6.76 -0.98
N ILE A 263 3.17 -7.85 -1.14
CA ILE A 263 3.32 -8.51 -2.45
C ILE A 263 2.19 -9.50 -2.68
N GLY A 264 1.21 -9.12 -3.49
CA GLY A 264 0.02 -9.94 -3.75
C GLY A 264 -0.90 -10.09 -2.53
N GLU A 265 -0.70 -9.25 -1.51
CA GLU A 265 -1.51 -9.15 -0.31
C GLU A 265 -1.60 -7.67 0.12
N ARG A 266 -2.64 -7.30 0.89
CA ARG A 266 -2.85 -5.92 1.35
C ARG A 266 -2.83 -4.87 0.23
N GLU A 267 -3.35 -5.22 -0.94
CA GLU A 267 -3.55 -4.31 -2.07
C GLU A 267 -4.95 -3.65 -2.05
N ARG A 268 -5.72 -3.94 -1.00
CA ARG A 268 -7.05 -3.43 -0.67
C ARG A 268 -7.22 -3.44 0.84
N PHE A 269 -7.94 -2.47 1.37
CA PHE A 269 -8.38 -2.47 2.77
C PHE A 269 -9.90 -2.67 2.90
N ASP A 270 -10.29 -3.55 3.81
CA ASP A 270 -11.70 -3.90 4.07
C ASP A 270 -11.90 -4.12 5.57
N THR A 271 -12.95 -3.48 6.12
CA THR A 271 -13.35 -3.58 7.53
C THR A 271 -14.72 -4.22 7.72
N GLY A 272 -15.33 -4.78 6.67
CA GLY A 272 -16.69 -5.32 6.70
C GLY A 272 -16.92 -6.49 7.66
N ASP A 273 -15.85 -7.15 8.12
CA ASP A 273 -15.88 -8.20 9.14
C ASP A 273 -15.30 -7.79 10.51
N TRP A 274 -14.83 -6.54 10.66
CA TRP A 274 -14.17 -6.09 11.90
C TRP A 274 -15.12 -5.98 13.09
N HIS A 275 -16.40 -5.70 12.86
CA HIS A 275 -17.42 -5.60 13.90
C HIS A 275 -18.14 -6.92 14.16
N LYS A 276 -17.79 -7.99 13.42
CA LYS A 276 -18.43 -9.30 13.55
C LYS A 276 -17.52 -10.21 14.36
N PRO A 277 -18.05 -11.01 15.30
CA PRO A 277 -17.27 -12.05 15.94
C PRO A 277 -16.57 -12.92 14.90
N ALA A 278 -15.32 -13.30 15.19
CA ALA A 278 -14.58 -14.20 14.32
C ALA A 278 -15.37 -15.50 14.13
N LYS A 279 -15.51 -15.95 12.88
CA LYS A 279 -16.18 -17.22 12.60
C LYS A 279 -15.39 -18.37 13.25
N PRO A 280 -16.06 -19.33 13.92
CA PRO A 280 -15.39 -20.52 14.43
C PRO A 280 -14.64 -21.21 13.29
N ARG A 281 -13.41 -21.65 13.55
CA ARG A 281 -12.68 -22.47 12.58
C ARG A 281 -13.36 -23.84 12.56
N THR A 282 -13.80 -24.28 11.40
CA THR A 282 -14.24 -25.66 11.19
C THR A 282 -13.01 -26.54 11.01
N ASP A 283 -12.96 -27.70 11.66
CA ASP A 283 -11.82 -28.62 11.62
C ASP A 283 -11.47 -29.09 10.18
N ASP A 284 -12.46 -29.12 9.28
CA ASP A 284 -12.31 -29.53 7.87
C ASP A 284 -11.89 -28.39 6.91
N ALA A 285 -11.65 -27.18 7.42
CA ALA A 285 -11.27 -26.06 6.56
C ALA A 285 -9.88 -26.31 5.95
N LYS A 286 -9.83 -26.65 4.66
CA LYS A 286 -8.58 -26.74 3.88
C LYS A 286 -7.75 -25.48 4.13
N PHE A 287 -6.55 -25.67 4.69
CA PHE A 287 -5.61 -24.60 4.97
C PHE A 287 -5.07 -24.00 3.67
N GLY A 288 -5.06 -22.67 3.58
CA GLY A 288 -4.43 -21.90 2.50
C GLY A 288 -5.40 -21.42 1.43
N ARG A 289 -5.33 -20.12 1.09
CA ARG A 289 -6.01 -19.57 -0.09
C ARG A 289 -5.35 -20.14 -1.35
N ALA A 290 -6.14 -20.40 -2.39
CA ALA A 290 -5.60 -20.80 -3.68
C ALA A 290 -4.54 -19.80 -4.15
N ALA A 291 -3.38 -20.30 -4.59
CA ALA A 291 -2.33 -19.46 -5.13
C ALA A 291 -2.87 -18.67 -6.33
N ARG A 292 -2.78 -17.34 -6.24
CA ARG A 292 -3.17 -16.43 -7.32
C ARG A 292 -1.93 -15.84 -7.95
N VAL A 293 -1.98 -15.68 -9.27
CA VAL A 293 -0.88 -15.15 -10.08
C VAL A 293 -1.36 -13.83 -10.68
N SER A 294 -0.57 -12.77 -10.53
CA SER A 294 -0.83 -11.48 -11.16
C SER A 294 -0.57 -11.58 -12.65
N ILE A 295 -1.48 -11.07 -13.48
CA ILE A 295 -1.31 -11.01 -14.93
C ILE A 295 -0.73 -9.64 -15.29
N PRO A 296 0.45 -9.59 -15.94
CA PRO A 296 1.08 -8.34 -16.36
C PRO A 296 0.15 -7.50 -17.23
N GLY A 297 0.02 -6.22 -16.90
CA GLY A 297 -0.85 -5.30 -17.62
C GLY A 297 -2.34 -5.45 -17.26
N LEU A 298 -2.89 -6.63 -16.98
CA LEU A 298 -4.33 -6.77 -16.69
C LEU A 298 -4.79 -6.05 -15.41
N ASN A 299 -3.88 -5.81 -14.46
CA ASN A 299 -4.21 -5.34 -13.11
C ASN A 299 -5.22 -6.25 -12.39
N ARG A 300 -5.02 -7.56 -12.52
CA ARG A 300 -5.85 -8.57 -11.87
C ARG A 300 -5.05 -9.83 -11.63
N THR A 301 -5.42 -10.56 -10.59
CA THR A 301 -4.89 -11.89 -10.31
C THR A 301 -5.90 -12.95 -10.70
N LEU A 302 -5.44 -14.10 -11.17
CA LEU A 302 -6.25 -15.29 -11.44
C LEU A 302 -5.68 -16.49 -10.68
N THR A 303 -6.49 -17.51 -10.43
CA THR A 303 -5.97 -18.80 -9.92
C THR A 303 -5.13 -19.45 -11.01
N ARG A 304 -4.26 -20.39 -10.62
CA ARG A 304 -3.49 -21.17 -11.58
C ARG A 304 -4.39 -21.93 -12.57
N ALA A 305 -5.46 -22.54 -12.07
CA ALA A 305 -6.46 -23.24 -12.90
C ALA A 305 -7.10 -22.30 -13.95
N GLU A 306 -7.55 -21.11 -13.55
CA GLU A 306 -8.10 -20.10 -14.47
C GLU A 306 -7.05 -19.70 -15.54
N LEU A 307 -5.78 -19.57 -15.15
CA LEU A 307 -4.69 -19.25 -16.07
C LEU A 307 -4.35 -20.37 -17.04
N ASP A 308 -4.36 -21.62 -16.61
CA ASP A 308 -4.08 -22.78 -17.48
C ASP A 308 -5.18 -22.89 -18.55
N VAL A 309 -6.44 -22.65 -18.16
CA VAL A 309 -7.59 -22.57 -19.08
C VAL A 309 -7.42 -21.45 -20.09
N LEU A 310 -7.06 -20.23 -19.68
CA LEU A 310 -6.80 -19.14 -20.64
C LEU A 310 -5.58 -19.42 -21.52
N ALA A 311 -4.55 -20.08 -20.98
CA ALA A 311 -3.33 -20.43 -21.70
C ALA A 311 -3.57 -21.46 -22.80
N SER A 312 -4.62 -22.28 -22.70
CA SER A 312 -5.03 -23.24 -23.74
C SER A 312 -5.51 -22.57 -25.04
N ALA A 313 -6.03 -21.34 -24.95
CA ALA A 313 -6.51 -20.60 -26.11
C ALA A 313 -5.36 -20.24 -27.08
N LYS A 314 -5.69 -20.04 -28.37
CA LYS A 314 -4.75 -19.49 -29.34
C LYS A 314 -4.18 -18.16 -28.82
N ASN A 315 -2.85 -18.06 -28.76
CA ASN A 315 -2.11 -16.92 -28.18
C ASN A 315 -2.28 -16.71 -26.65
N GLY A 316 -3.00 -17.58 -25.94
CA GLY A 316 -3.29 -17.42 -24.51
C GLY A 316 -2.02 -17.28 -23.66
N ARG A 317 -1.03 -18.17 -23.85
CA ARG A 317 0.27 -18.09 -23.15
C ARG A 317 1.02 -16.78 -23.40
N ARG A 318 0.94 -16.22 -24.62
CA ARG A 318 1.59 -14.95 -24.98
C ARG A 318 0.92 -13.77 -24.30
N ILE A 319 -0.41 -13.76 -24.28
CA ILE A 319 -1.23 -12.66 -23.76
C ILE A 319 -1.22 -12.66 -22.22
N CYS A 320 -1.40 -13.83 -21.60
CA CYS A 320 -1.46 -13.95 -20.14
C CYS A 320 -0.08 -14.05 -19.49
N GLY A 321 0.96 -14.44 -20.24
CA GLY A 321 2.31 -14.58 -19.72
C GLY A 321 3.08 -13.27 -19.62
N CYS A 322 4.09 -13.24 -18.74
CA CYS A 322 4.98 -12.11 -18.64
C CYS A 322 5.90 -12.00 -19.88
N ALA A 323 5.89 -10.82 -20.51
CA ALA A 323 6.74 -10.50 -21.66
C ALA A 323 8.14 -10.04 -21.26
N ASP A 324 8.34 -9.62 -20.01
CA ASP A 324 9.62 -9.15 -19.49
C ASP A 324 10.50 -10.36 -19.12
N ARG A 325 11.57 -10.58 -19.90
CA ARG A 325 12.51 -11.70 -19.71
C ARG A 325 13.47 -11.52 -18.55
N ALA A 326 13.66 -10.28 -18.07
CA ALA A 326 14.37 -10.03 -16.82
C ALA A 326 13.47 -10.37 -15.60
N CYS A 327 12.15 -10.23 -15.75
CA CYS A 327 11.19 -10.65 -14.72
C CYS A 327 10.95 -12.16 -14.73
N CYS A 328 10.65 -12.74 -15.90
CA CYS A 328 10.28 -14.13 -16.10
C CYS A 328 10.99 -14.68 -17.34
N LYS A 329 12.14 -15.33 -17.13
CA LYS A 329 13.00 -15.88 -18.20
C LYS A 329 12.22 -16.69 -19.24
N HIS A 330 11.37 -17.61 -18.79
CA HIS A 330 10.54 -18.47 -19.65
C HIS A 330 9.09 -17.97 -19.80
N GLY A 331 8.83 -16.70 -19.52
CA GLY A 331 7.52 -16.08 -19.70
C GLY A 331 6.47 -16.70 -18.78
N TYR A 332 5.42 -17.27 -19.38
CA TYR A 332 4.31 -17.88 -18.65
C TYR A 332 4.77 -18.93 -17.62
N ASP A 333 5.68 -19.84 -18.00
CA ASP A 333 6.10 -20.94 -17.12
C ASP A 333 6.84 -20.43 -15.87
N SER A 334 7.76 -19.47 -16.04
CA SER A 334 8.43 -18.84 -14.89
C SER A 334 7.46 -18.02 -14.03
N MET A 335 6.48 -17.38 -14.66
CA MET A 335 5.48 -16.56 -13.97
C MET A 335 4.59 -17.40 -13.05
N VAL A 336 4.11 -18.57 -13.50
CA VAL A 336 3.27 -19.45 -12.68
C VAL A 336 4.07 -20.26 -11.67
N ALA A 337 5.36 -20.50 -11.93
CA ALA A 337 6.25 -21.21 -11.01
C ALA A 337 6.67 -20.35 -9.80
N ASP A 338 6.88 -19.03 -9.98
CA ASP A 338 7.23 -18.10 -8.91
C ASP A 338 6.32 -16.86 -8.91
N PRO A 339 5.03 -17.00 -8.58
CA PRO A 339 4.05 -15.92 -8.70
C PRO A 339 4.33 -14.75 -7.76
N ARG A 340 4.91 -15.01 -6.58
CA ARG A 340 5.30 -13.95 -5.63
C ARG A 340 6.53 -13.18 -6.11
N GLY A 341 7.57 -13.87 -6.59
CA GLY A 341 8.73 -13.20 -7.19
C GLY A 341 8.34 -12.38 -8.41
N HIS A 342 7.44 -12.91 -9.24
CA HIS A 342 6.85 -12.18 -10.35
C HIS A 342 6.12 -10.90 -9.89
N ALA A 343 5.21 -11.01 -8.91
CA ALA A 343 4.47 -9.87 -8.38
C ALA A 343 5.39 -8.80 -7.77
N ALA A 344 6.42 -9.21 -7.01
CA ALA A 344 7.42 -8.28 -6.45
C ALA A 344 8.14 -7.50 -7.56
N ARG A 345 8.68 -8.19 -8.56
CA ARG A 345 9.40 -7.54 -9.68
C ARG A 345 8.48 -6.60 -10.47
N GLN A 346 7.24 -7.02 -10.76
CA GLN A 346 6.28 -6.16 -11.45
C GLN A 346 5.93 -4.91 -10.65
N PHE A 347 5.70 -5.05 -9.34
CA PHE A 347 5.39 -3.91 -8.48
C PHE A 347 6.54 -2.89 -8.48
N PHE A 348 7.75 -3.29 -8.11
CA PHE A 348 8.88 -2.34 -8.03
C PHE A 348 9.27 -1.77 -9.40
N SER A 349 9.22 -2.57 -10.47
CA SER A 349 9.44 -2.08 -11.84
C SER A 349 8.40 -1.04 -12.25
N SER A 350 7.12 -1.24 -11.89
CA SER A 350 6.06 -0.28 -12.21
C SER A 350 6.25 1.07 -11.50
N ILE A 351 6.67 1.06 -10.24
CA ILE A 351 6.94 2.29 -9.49
C ILE A 351 8.21 2.97 -9.99
N ALA A 352 9.29 2.21 -10.24
CA ALA A 352 10.53 2.77 -10.79
C ALA A 352 10.32 3.47 -12.14
N ARG A 353 9.45 2.90 -13.01
CA ARG A 353 9.07 3.55 -14.27
C ARG A 353 8.33 4.86 -14.08
N LEU A 354 7.45 4.96 -13.07
CA LEU A 354 6.75 6.21 -12.74
C LEU A 354 7.71 7.24 -12.12
N GLU A 355 8.59 6.81 -11.22
CA GLU A 355 9.59 7.67 -10.56
C GLU A 355 10.60 8.24 -11.57
N ALA A 356 10.93 7.52 -12.64
CA ALA A 356 11.79 8.03 -13.69
C ALA A 356 11.17 9.17 -14.53
N VAL A 357 9.86 9.40 -14.41
CA VAL A 357 9.14 10.44 -15.17
C VAL A 357 9.03 11.72 -14.34
N PRO A 358 9.39 12.89 -14.89
CA PRO A 358 9.22 14.17 -14.21
C PRO A 358 7.79 14.38 -13.69
N ASP A 359 7.64 15.00 -12.53
CA ASP A 359 6.38 15.01 -11.77
C ASP A 359 5.18 15.47 -12.62
N LEU A 360 5.34 16.57 -13.37
CA LEU A 360 4.28 17.14 -14.22
C LEU A 360 3.90 16.28 -15.43
N ARG A 361 4.75 15.32 -15.82
CA ARG A 361 4.52 14.43 -16.96
C ARG A 361 4.02 13.04 -16.57
N ARG A 362 3.92 12.73 -15.27
CA ARG A 362 3.53 11.40 -14.79
C ARG A 362 2.13 11.01 -15.23
N GLU A 363 1.19 11.95 -15.21
CA GLU A 363 -0.19 11.73 -15.67
C GLU A 363 -0.23 11.36 -17.15
N THR A 364 0.42 12.18 -17.99
CA THR A 364 0.53 11.95 -19.43
C THR A 364 1.23 10.63 -19.74
N PHE A 365 2.31 10.30 -19.02
CA PHE A 365 2.96 9.00 -19.15
C PHE A 365 2.04 7.85 -18.72
N PHE A 366 1.30 8.01 -17.63
CA PHE A 366 0.45 6.96 -17.08
C PHE A 366 -0.71 6.61 -18.02
N LEU A 367 -1.33 7.65 -18.60
CA LEU A 367 -2.46 7.56 -19.54
C LEU A 367 -2.04 7.30 -20.99
N GLY A 368 -0.82 7.72 -21.35
CA GLY A 368 -0.32 7.67 -22.71
C GLY A 368 -0.29 6.26 -23.30
N HIS A 369 -0.11 6.16 -24.61
CA HIS A 369 -0.21 4.91 -25.36
C HIS A 369 0.64 3.76 -24.76
N ASP A 370 1.86 4.04 -24.29
CA ASP A 370 2.75 3.03 -23.69
C ASP A 370 2.73 3.03 -22.15
N GLY A 371 1.82 3.80 -21.58
CA GLY A 371 1.56 3.93 -20.16
C GLY A 371 0.89 2.71 -19.54
N PRO A 372 0.96 2.56 -18.21
CA PRO A 372 0.31 1.45 -17.51
C PRO A 372 -1.20 1.37 -17.76
N MET A 373 -1.92 2.50 -17.83
CA MET A 373 -3.38 2.50 -18.00
C MET A 373 -3.80 2.00 -19.38
N ALA A 374 -3.18 2.53 -20.44
CA ALA A 374 -3.46 2.10 -21.82
C ALA A 374 -3.06 0.63 -22.05
N LYS A 375 -1.92 0.21 -21.48
CA LYS A 375 -1.51 -1.20 -21.52
C LYS A 375 -2.54 -2.12 -20.86
N ALA A 376 -3.11 -1.68 -19.74
CA ALA A 376 -4.11 -2.48 -19.04
C ALA A 376 -5.42 -2.62 -19.81
N ASP A 377 -5.93 -1.53 -20.36
CA ASP A 377 -7.11 -1.55 -21.23
C ASP A 377 -6.91 -2.48 -22.44
N ARG A 378 -5.78 -2.35 -23.15
CA ARG A 378 -5.41 -3.25 -24.26
C ARG A 378 -5.36 -4.71 -23.82
N THR A 379 -4.64 -5.00 -22.74
CA THR A 379 -4.48 -6.38 -22.23
C THR A 379 -5.84 -6.98 -21.83
N ALA A 380 -6.72 -6.19 -21.20
CA ALA A 380 -8.05 -6.64 -20.83
C ALA A 380 -8.93 -6.96 -22.07
N ARG A 381 -8.82 -6.14 -23.13
CA ARG A 381 -9.50 -6.39 -24.41
C ARG A 381 -8.99 -7.66 -25.10
N GLU A 382 -7.66 -7.86 -25.14
CA GLU A 382 -7.04 -9.07 -25.70
C GLU A 382 -7.48 -10.33 -24.94
N ILE A 383 -7.47 -10.29 -23.60
CA ILE A 383 -7.86 -11.43 -22.77
C ILE A 383 -9.36 -11.75 -22.92
N LYS A 384 -10.23 -10.73 -22.97
CA LYS A 384 -11.67 -10.92 -23.22
C LYS A 384 -11.94 -11.57 -24.59
N ALA A 385 -11.06 -11.36 -25.57
CA ALA A 385 -11.19 -11.93 -26.91
C ALA A 385 -10.71 -13.40 -26.99
N LEU A 386 -10.08 -13.93 -25.96
CA LEU A 386 -9.67 -15.33 -25.91
C LEU A 386 -10.88 -16.28 -25.99
N ARG A 387 -10.64 -17.46 -26.55
CA ARG A 387 -11.60 -18.56 -26.65
C ARG A 387 -10.93 -19.78 -26.04
N PRO A 388 -11.03 -19.98 -24.71
CA PRO A 388 -10.41 -21.11 -24.03
C PRO A 388 -11.06 -22.43 -24.42
N ASP A 389 -10.29 -23.51 -24.36
CA ASP A 389 -10.78 -24.86 -24.66
C ASP A 389 -11.72 -25.36 -23.54
N ALA A 390 -12.91 -25.82 -23.92
CA ALA A 390 -13.89 -26.36 -23.00
C ALA A 390 -13.42 -27.64 -22.31
N ALA A 391 -12.62 -28.47 -22.99
CA ALA A 391 -12.05 -29.68 -22.41
C ALA A 391 -11.04 -29.34 -21.31
N GLU A 392 -10.22 -28.31 -21.52
CA GLU A 392 -9.30 -27.81 -20.49
C GLU A 392 -10.05 -27.17 -19.31
N ALA A 393 -11.11 -26.41 -19.58
CA ALA A 393 -11.96 -25.84 -18.54
C ALA A 393 -12.57 -26.93 -17.63
N ALA A 394 -13.09 -28.00 -18.23
CA ALA A 394 -13.59 -29.16 -17.50
C ALA A 394 -12.50 -29.85 -16.68
N ARG A 395 -11.30 -30.06 -17.26
CA ARG A 395 -10.16 -30.69 -16.59
C ARG A 395 -9.73 -29.94 -15.31
N HIS A 396 -9.82 -28.61 -15.34
CA HIS A 396 -9.42 -27.74 -14.23
C HIS A 396 -10.56 -27.35 -13.30
N ASN A 397 -11.78 -27.87 -13.53
CA ASN A 397 -13.00 -27.51 -12.79
C ASN A 397 -13.23 -25.99 -12.75
N VAL A 398 -13.07 -25.33 -13.91
CA VAL A 398 -13.30 -23.89 -14.09
C VAL A 398 -14.52 -23.71 -14.96
N ASP A 399 -15.47 -22.89 -14.51
CA ASP A 399 -16.59 -22.45 -15.35
C ASP A 399 -16.09 -21.42 -16.39
N PRO A 400 -16.03 -21.78 -17.69
CA PRO A 400 -15.50 -20.88 -18.72
C PRO A 400 -16.43 -19.69 -18.97
N GLU A 401 -17.75 -19.86 -18.84
CA GLU A 401 -18.71 -18.78 -19.06
C GLU A 401 -18.60 -17.73 -17.95
N ALA A 402 -18.60 -18.17 -16.69
CA ALA A 402 -18.41 -17.27 -15.55
C ALA A 402 -17.04 -16.59 -15.58
N LEU A 403 -15.96 -17.31 -15.94
CA LEU A 403 -14.62 -16.72 -16.10
C LEU A 403 -14.62 -15.62 -17.16
N MET A 404 -15.10 -15.93 -18.38
CA MET A 404 -15.08 -14.98 -19.49
C MET A 404 -16.03 -13.79 -19.25
N LYS A 405 -17.17 -13.99 -18.57
CA LYS A 405 -18.05 -12.91 -18.13
C LYS A 405 -17.32 -11.94 -17.20
N ARG A 406 -16.63 -12.43 -16.16
CA ARG A 406 -15.85 -11.57 -15.24
C ARG A 406 -14.74 -10.80 -15.96
N LEU A 407 -14.06 -11.42 -16.93
CA LEU A 407 -13.02 -10.77 -17.73
C LEU A 407 -13.60 -9.71 -18.67
N ALA A 408 -14.78 -9.98 -19.24
CA ALA A 408 -15.51 -9.01 -20.04
C ALA A 408 -15.97 -7.80 -19.21
N ASP A 409 -16.44 -8.03 -17.98
CA ASP A 409 -16.83 -6.97 -17.05
C ASP A 409 -15.62 -6.14 -16.63
N HIS A 410 -14.49 -6.80 -16.34
CA HIS A 410 -13.22 -6.15 -16.04
C HIS A 410 -12.73 -5.23 -17.15
N SER A 411 -12.79 -5.70 -18.41
CA SER A 411 -12.41 -4.90 -19.58
C SER A 411 -13.27 -3.64 -19.70
N ARG A 412 -14.61 -3.75 -19.54
CA ARG A 412 -15.51 -2.58 -19.56
C ARG A 412 -15.22 -1.60 -18.42
N THR A 413 -14.96 -2.11 -17.23
CA THR A 413 -14.61 -1.27 -16.07
C THR A 413 -13.28 -0.55 -16.28
N THR A 414 -12.26 -1.24 -16.79
CA THR A 414 -10.93 -0.69 -17.07
C THR A 414 -11.00 0.44 -18.11
N GLU A 415 -11.75 0.24 -19.19
CA GLU A 415 -12.02 1.28 -20.19
C GLU A 415 -12.68 2.52 -19.56
N LYS A 416 -13.73 2.34 -18.75
CA LYS A 416 -14.39 3.46 -18.07
C LYS A 416 -13.46 4.20 -17.10
N ILE A 417 -12.58 3.49 -16.41
CA ILE A 417 -11.56 4.10 -15.55
C ILE A 417 -10.62 4.95 -16.40
N ARG A 418 -10.11 4.43 -17.53
CA ARG A 418 -9.23 5.17 -18.45
C ARG A 418 -9.89 6.48 -18.87
N THR A 419 -11.11 6.43 -19.40
CA THR A 419 -11.84 7.63 -19.83
C THR A 419 -12.07 8.61 -18.68
N THR A 420 -12.41 8.12 -17.48
CA THR A 420 -12.59 8.99 -16.30
C THR A 420 -11.29 9.70 -15.93
N LEU A 421 -10.16 8.99 -15.95
CA LEU A 421 -8.86 9.59 -15.64
C LEU A 421 -8.41 10.56 -16.73
N GLU A 422 -8.69 10.27 -18.01
CA GLU A 422 -8.46 11.20 -19.13
C GLU A 422 -9.25 12.50 -18.94
N THR A 423 -10.54 12.42 -18.61
CA THR A 423 -11.34 13.62 -18.28
C THR A 423 -10.79 14.38 -17.09
N ILE A 424 -10.33 13.69 -16.04
CA ILE A 424 -9.71 14.36 -14.88
C ILE A 424 -8.41 15.04 -15.29
N HIS A 425 -7.59 14.42 -16.15
CA HIS A 425 -6.36 15.00 -16.65
C HIS A 425 -6.63 16.25 -17.51
N GLU A 426 -7.59 16.20 -18.42
CA GLU A 426 -7.96 17.33 -19.29
C GLU A 426 -8.55 18.51 -18.53
N THR A 427 -9.29 18.24 -17.46
CA THR A 427 -9.90 19.28 -16.60
C THR A 427 -8.94 19.82 -15.55
N ARG A 428 -7.86 19.10 -15.24
CA ARG A 428 -6.81 19.56 -14.34
C ARG A 428 -5.79 20.40 -15.10
N GLY A 429 -5.58 21.63 -14.64
CA GLY A 429 -4.47 22.45 -15.13
C GLY A 429 -3.10 21.95 -14.65
N ASN A 430 -2.02 22.47 -15.25
CA ASN A 430 -0.65 22.14 -14.85
C ASN A 430 -0.27 22.65 -13.45
N ASP A 431 -1.04 23.58 -12.88
CA ASP A 431 -0.77 24.25 -11.60
C ASP A 431 -1.44 23.56 -10.40
N VAL A 432 -2.04 22.38 -10.59
CA VAL A 432 -2.70 21.67 -9.50
C VAL A 432 -1.66 21.23 -8.45
N PRO A 433 -1.87 21.53 -7.15
CA PRO A 433 -0.98 21.10 -6.09
C PRO A 433 -0.71 19.59 -6.12
N ARG A 434 0.54 19.23 -5.84
CA ARG A 434 0.99 17.84 -5.69
C ARG A 434 1.35 17.60 -4.23
N ALA A 435 1.20 16.35 -3.81
CA ALA A 435 1.55 15.91 -2.46
C ALA A 435 3.03 16.22 -2.17
N ARG A 436 3.31 16.64 -0.93
CA ARG A 436 4.68 16.84 -0.47
C ARG A 436 5.46 15.53 -0.53
N VAL A 437 6.71 15.61 -0.97
CA VAL A 437 7.60 14.46 -1.12
C VAL A 437 7.88 13.82 0.24
N ALA A 438 7.67 12.50 0.33
CA ALA A 438 8.13 11.71 1.46
C ALA A 438 9.58 11.27 1.23
N ALA A 439 10.53 11.99 1.83
CA ALA A 439 11.95 11.69 1.73
C ALA A 439 12.30 10.36 2.43
N LEU A 440 13.43 9.74 2.04
CA LEU A 440 13.91 8.54 2.73
C LEU A 440 14.48 8.97 4.08
N ARG A 441 13.98 8.36 5.17
CA ARG A 441 14.57 8.56 6.49
C ARG A 441 15.89 7.79 6.53
N SER A 442 16.99 8.50 6.72
CA SER A 442 18.28 7.84 6.96
C SER A 442 18.21 7.23 8.36
N GLY A 443 18.36 5.91 8.46
CA GLY A 443 18.60 5.27 9.74
C GLY A 443 19.87 5.87 10.33
N GLY A 444 19.75 6.57 11.46
CA GLY A 444 20.91 7.06 12.18
C GLY A 444 21.74 5.86 12.63
N VAL A 445 22.78 5.51 11.87
CA VAL A 445 23.91 4.80 12.45
C VAL A 445 24.50 5.80 13.45
N PRO A 446 24.55 5.50 14.77
CA PRO A 446 25.34 6.32 15.67
C PRO A 446 26.75 6.33 15.09
N LYS A 447 27.27 7.51 14.74
CA LYS A 447 28.70 7.62 14.38
C LYS A 447 29.46 6.97 15.54
N SER A 448 30.12 5.85 15.27
CA SER A 448 30.99 5.22 16.25
C SER A 448 32.01 6.28 16.67
N ALA A 449 31.94 6.69 17.93
CA ALA A 449 32.96 7.52 18.56
C ALA A 449 34.23 6.68 18.73
N THR A 450 34.93 6.43 17.63
CA THR A 450 36.23 5.77 17.63
C THR A 450 37.07 6.42 16.55
N GLY A 451 37.90 7.38 16.97
CA GLY A 451 38.92 7.94 16.11
C GLY A 451 39.43 9.30 16.57
N LYS A 452 40.01 9.35 17.78
CA LYS A 452 41.07 10.30 18.15
C LYS A 452 41.99 9.63 19.19
N PRO A 453 43.28 9.99 19.28
CA PRO A 453 43.84 11.35 19.14
C PRO A 453 44.03 11.86 17.71
#